data_AF-A0A2N5K882-F1
#
_entry.id   AF-A0A2N5K882-F1
#
_cell.length_a   1.000
_cell.length_b   1.000
_cell.length_c   1.000
_cell.angle_alpha   90.00
_cell.angle_beta   90.00
_cell.angle_gamma   90.00
#
_symmetry.space_group_name_H-M   'P 1'
#
loop_
_entity.id
_entity.type
_entity.pdbx_description
1 polymer ?
#
loop_
_entity_poly.entity_id
_entity_poly.type
_entity_poly.pdbx_seq_one_letter_code
_entity_poly.pdbx_strand_id
1 'polypeptide(L)'
;MILVVQVGLWSYAPPWLSWELDNVPTPERRQRMDALARFIADQPGEVWGDNIGLLTTLGKPIRFNDPLIMAQSAMLGWWNEAVFLDHIRAGRFSAIIWRGDVENRGRPNDLSPAMYEAIRQHYEIKFRDAEFVYVPHYARETLD
;
A
#
# COMPACT_ATOMS: atom_id res chain seq x y z
N MET A 1 27.34 -28.05 -20.90
CA MET A 1 25.90 -28.35 -21.07
C MET A 1 25.20 -28.38 -19.70
N ILE A 2 25.31 -27.30 -18.92
CA ILE A 2 24.67 -27.15 -17.59
C ILE A 2 23.70 -25.95 -17.60
N LEU A 3 24.02 -24.91 -18.39
CA LEU A 3 23.17 -23.74 -18.62
C LEU A 3 21.80 -24.07 -19.23
N VAL A 4 21.71 -24.98 -20.20
CA VAL A 4 20.43 -25.34 -20.85
C VAL A 4 19.48 -26.05 -19.87
N VAL A 5 20.02 -26.83 -18.94
CA VAL A 5 19.22 -27.51 -17.90
C VAL A 5 18.75 -26.52 -16.83
N GLN A 6 19.56 -25.52 -16.49
CA GLN A 6 19.14 -24.44 -15.59
C GLN A 6 17.99 -23.61 -16.18
N VAL A 7 18.01 -23.31 -17.49
CA VAL A 7 16.90 -22.62 -18.16
C VAL A 7 15.64 -23.50 -18.27
N GLY A 8 15.80 -24.82 -18.49
CA GLY A 8 14.66 -25.75 -18.56
C GLY A 8 13.93 -25.97 -17.23
N LEU A 9 14.63 -25.86 -16.11
CA LEU A 9 14.04 -25.91 -14.75
C LEU A 9 13.37 -24.59 -14.35
N TRP A 10 13.72 -23.46 -14.98
CA TRP A 10 13.05 -22.16 -14.77
C TRP A 10 11.66 -22.08 -15.43
N SER A 11 11.35 -23.00 -16.35
CA SER A 11 10.02 -23.11 -16.98
C SER A 11 8.93 -23.58 -15.99
N TYR A 12 9.32 -24.12 -14.84
CA TYR A 12 8.43 -24.34 -13.69
C TYR A 12 8.50 -23.12 -12.77
N ALA A 13 7.95 -21.98 -13.22
CA ALA A 13 7.66 -20.91 -12.28
C ALA A 13 6.68 -21.49 -11.24
N PRO A 14 7.04 -21.51 -9.94
CA PRO A 14 6.11 -21.99 -8.93
C PRO A 14 4.81 -21.15 -9.01
N PRO A 15 3.63 -21.71 -8.69
CA PRO A 15 2.34 -21.05 -8.94
C PRO A 15 2.19 -19.64 -8.36
N TRP A 16 2.94 -19.32 -7.31
CA TRP A 16 2.98 -17.98 -6.72
C TRP A 16 3.77 -16.98 -7.58
N LEU A 17 4.83 -17.42 -8.27
CA LEU A 17 5.66 -16.61 -9.15
C LEU A 17 5.03 -16.45 -10.54
N SER A 18 4.32 -17.47 -11.03
CA SER A 18 3.58 -17.37 -12.29
C SER A 18 2.53 -16.27 -12.21
N TRP A 19 1.88 -16.07 -11.06
CA TRP A 19 1.00 -14.92 -10.85
C TRP A 19 1.73 -13.58 -11.06
N GLU A 20 2.94 -13.39 -10.54
CA GLU A 20 3.70 -12.15 -10.75
C GLU A 20 4.19 -11.99 -12.20
N LEU A 21 4.59 -13.08 -12.86
CA LEU A 21 5.10 -13.08 -14.23
C LEU A 21 3.99 -12.93 -15.28
N ASP A 22 2.81 -13.49 -15.02
CA ASP A 22 1.66 -13.43 -15.92
C ASP A 22 0.89 -12.10 -15.79
N ASN A 23 1.04 -11.39 -14.66
CA ASN A 23 0.46 -10.06 -14.44
C ASN A 23 1.37 -8.91 -14.91
N VAL A 24 1.94 -9.03 -16.11
CA VAL A 24 2.62 -7.90 -16.76
C VAL A 24 1.63 -6.72 -16.86
N PRO A 25 1.97 -5.52 -16.34
CA PRO A 25 1.04 -4.40 -16.34
C PRO A 25 0.58 -4.04 -17.74
N THR A 26 -0.73 -3.96 -17.94
CA THR A 26 -1.31 -3.42 -19.19
C THR A 26 -0.83 -1.96 -19.40
N PRO A 27 -0.83 -1.44 -20.64
CA PRO A 27 -0.51 -0.03 -20.88
C PRO A 27 -1.35 0.93 -20.01
N GLU A 28 -2.63 0.63 -19.81
CA GLU A 28 -3.54 1.44 -18.99
C GLU A 28 -3.14 1.39 -17.51
N ARG A 29 -2.79 0.21 -16.99
CA ARG A 29 -2.32 0.07 -15.61
C ARG A 29 -1.01 0.82 -15.40
N ARG A 30 -0.09 0.81 -16.37
CA ARG A 30 1.15 1.61 -16.32
C ARG A 30 0.86 3.11 -16.23
N GLN A 31 -0.02 3.63 -17.07
CA GLN A 31 -0.39 5.05 -17.02
C GLN A 31 -0.97 5.46 -15.66
N ARG A 32 -1.82 4.61 -15.06
CA ARG A 32 -2.36 4.87 -13.71
C ARG A 32 -1.27 4.80 -12.63
N MET A 33 -0.36 3.83 -12.72
CA MET A 33 0.80 3.76 -11.82
C MET A 33 1.72 4.97 -11.96
N ASP A 34 1.92 5.50 -13.16
CA ASP A 34 2.70 6.73 -13.38
C ASP A 34 2.01 7.95 -12.74
N ALA A 35 0.69 8.05 -12.87
CA ALA A 35 -0.09 9.11 -12.24
C ALA A 35 -0.02 9.02 -10.71
N LEU A 36 -0.16 7.80 -10.15
CA LEU A 36 0.02 7.51 -8.74
C LEU A 36 1.43 7.90 -8.27
N ALA A 37 2.47 7.49 -9.00
CA ALA A 37 3.85 7.79 -8.64
C ALA A 37 4.12 9.31 -8.58
N ARG A 38 3.61 10.08 -9.55
CA ARG A 38 3.70 11.55 -9.53
C ARG A 38 2.98 12.14 -8.32
N PHE A 39 1.74 11.72 -8.08
CA PHE A 39 0.95 12.18 -6.94
C PHE A 39 1.68 11.93 -5.60
N ILE A 40 2.26 10.74 -5.43
CA ILE A 40 2.98 10.35 -4.21
C ILE A 40 4.31 11.09 -4.10
N ALA A 41 5.03 11.29 -5.20
CA ALA A 41 6.26 12.08 -5.21
C ALA A 41 6.03 13.48 -4.65
N ASP A 42 4.93 14.12 -5.07
CA ASP A 42 4.56 15.49 -4.68
C ASP A 42 4.06 15.63 -3.23
N GLN A 43 3.82 14.52 -2.51
CA GLN A 43 3.37 14.60 -1.12
C GLN A 43 4.50 15.06 -0.18
N PRO A 44 4.34 16.18 0.54
CA PRO A 44 5.40 16.74 1.39
C PRO A 44 5.56 15.98 2.72
N GLY A 45 4.54 15.25 3.15
CA GLY A 45 4.54 14.46 4.38
C GLY A 45 4.97 13.00 4.19
N GLU A 46 4.90 12.26 5.29
CA GLU A 46 5.14 10.82 5.27
C GLU A 46 4.05 10.09 4.48
N VAL A 47 4.43 9.11 3.68
CA VAL A 47 3.48 8.26 2.97
C VAL A 47 3.59 6.86 3.55
N TRP A 48 2.46 6.30 3.98
CA TRP A 48 2.39 4.90 4.40
C TRP A 48 1.77 4.05 3.29
N GLY A 49 2.29 2.84 3.08
CA GLY A 49 1.64 1.89 2.19
C GLY A 49 2.31 0.53 2.11
N ASP A 50 1.63 -0.41 1.47
CA ASP A 50 2.10 -1.79 1.26
C ASP A 50 2.95 -1.94 -0.01
N ASN A 51 2.89 -1.00 -0.96
CA ASN A 51 3.76 -0.98 -2.13
C ASN A 51 5.14 -0.38 -1.81
N ILE A 52 5.97 -1.19 -1.15
CA ILE A 52 7.33 -0.83 -0.74
C ILE A 52 8.23 -0.47 -1.92
N GLY A 53 8.05 -1.13 -3.07
CA GLY A 53 8.83 -0.85 -4.29
C GLY A 53 8.61 0.57 -4.81
N LEU A 54 7.35 1.01 -4.83
CA LEU A 54 6.99 2.38 -5.20
C LEU A 54 7.59 3.39 -4.22
N LEU A 55 7.38 3.20 -2.91
CA LEU A 55 7.87 4.13 -1.89
C LEU A 55 9.40 4.26 -1.91
N THR A 56 10.10 3.14 -2.04
CA THR A 56 11.56 3.11 -2.12
C THR A 56 12.07 3.81 -3.38
N THR A 57 11.43 3.57 -4.53
CA THR A 57 11.81 4.22 -5.81
C THR A 57 11.65 5.74 -5.76
N LEU A 58 10.64 6.22 -5.01
CA LEU A 58 10.38 7.64 -4.80
C LEU A 58 11.16 8.25 -3.63
N GLY A 59 12.05 7.48 -2.97
CA GLY A 59 12.84 7.94 -1.83
C GLY A 59 12.01 8.30 -0.60
N LYS A 60 10.78 7.76 -0.46
CA LYS A 60 9.94 7.99 0.70
C LYS A 60 10.44 7.14 1.89
N PRO A 61 10.46 7.69 3.12
CA PRO A 61 10.83 6.92 4.29
C PRO A 61 9.78 5.84 4.58
N ILE A 62 10.22 4.66 4.98
CA ILE A 62 9.35 3.54 5.34
C ILE A 62 9.49 3.29 6.84
N ARG A 63 8.50 3.75 7.62
CA ARG A 63 8.45 3.50 9.08
C ARG A 63 7.57 2.32 9.45
N PHE A 64 6.45 2.18 8.76
CA PHE A 64 5.51 1.09 8.93
C PHE A 64 5.44 0.33 7.61
N ASN A 65 5.66 -0.98 7.66
CA ASN A 65 5.61 -1.86 6.50
C ASN A 65 4.85 -3.13 6.87
N ASP A 66 4.40 -3.85 5.83
CA ASP A 66 3.69 -5.11 5.97
C ASP A 66 2.43 -5.00 6.86
N PRO A 67 1.35 -4.41 6.34
CA PRO A 67 0.13 -4.21 7.10
C PRO A 67 -0.42 -5.52 7.67
N LEU A 68 -0.30 -6.63 6.93
CA LEU A 68 -0.76 -7.94 7.36
C LEU A 68 -0.06 -8.37 8.65
N ILE A 69 1.26 -8.33 8.70
CA ILE A 69 2.02 -8.70 9.91
C ILE A 69 1.74 -7.74 11.05
N MET A 70 1.65 -6.42 10.78
CA MET A 70 1.28 -5.44 11.80
C MET A 70 -0.09 -5.74 12.41
N ALA A 71 -1.09 -6.00 11.57
CA ALA A 71 -2.46 -6.31 11.97
C ALA A 71 -2.55 -7.60 12.80
N GLN A 72 -1.95 -8.69 12.31
CA GLN A 72 -1.96 -9.97 13.02
C GLN A 72 -1.22 -9.87 14.37
N SER A 73 -0.09 -9.17 14.40
CA SER A 73 0.66 -8.96 15.64
C SER A 73 -0.10 -8.09 16.64
N ALA A 74 -0.84 -7.08 16.18
CA ALA A 74 -1.73 -6.27 17.02
C ALA A 74 -2.86 -7.12 17.63
N MET A 75 -3.54 -7.90 16.78
CA MET A 75 -4.66 -8.76 17.20
C MET A 75 -4.23 -9.85 18.20
N LEU A 76 -2.99 -10.32 18.11
CA LEU A 76 -2.39 -11.28 19.05
C LEU A 76 -1.78 -10.61 20.30
N GLY A 77 -1.78 -9.28 20.38
CA GLY A 77 -1.18 -8.52 21.48
C GLY A 77 0.35 -8.52 21.50
N TRP A 78 0.99 -8.98 20.43
CA TRP A 78 2.46 -9.00 20.29
C TRP A 78 3.04 -7.64 19.89
N TRP A 79 2.22 -6.79 19.29
CA TRP A 79 2.61 -5.44 18.92
C TRP A 79 1.53 -4.44 19.36
N ASN A 80 1.96 -3.31 19.90
CA ASN A 80 1.06 -2.24 20.30
C ASN A 80 0.82 -1.28 19.13
N GLU A 81 -0.37 -1.32 18.55
CA GLU A 81 -0.74 -0.48 17.40
C GLU A 81 -1.05 0.97 17.74
N ALA A 82 -1.05 1.37 19.02
CA ALA A 82 -1.43 2.71 19.45
C ALA A 82 -0.65 3.82 18.74
N VAL A 83 0.67 3.66 18.57
CA VAL A 83 1.52 4.65 17.88
C VAL A 83 1.10 4.83 16.43
N PHE A 84 0.79 3.74 15.74
CA PHE A 84 0.34 3.78 14.35
C PHE A 84 -1.04 4.43 14.25
N LEU A 85 -1.97 4.07 15.13
CA LEU A 85 -3.29 4.70 15.19
C LEU A 85 -3.20 6.20 15.48
N ASP A 86 -2.27 6.63 16.35
CA ASP A 86 -2.07 8.05 16.64
C ASP A 86 -1.50 8.81 15.43
N HIS A 87 -0.65 8.18 14.62
CA HIS A 87 -0.22 8.75 13.35
C HIS A 87 -1.40 8.94 12.37
N ILE A 88 -2.33 7.98 12.32
CA ILE A 88 -3.55 8.11 11.50
C ILE A 88 -4.44 9.23 12.05
N ARG A 89 -4.74 9.24 13.35
CA ARG A 89 -5.62 10.24 13.97
C ARG A 89 -5.11 11.67 13.82
N ALA A 90 -3.80 11.86 13.99
CA ALA A 90 -3.13 13.14 13.78
C ALA A 90 -2.85 13.43 12.29
N GLY A 91 -3.37 12.58 11.40
CA GLY A 91 -3.03 12.39 9.98
C GLY A 91 -1.67 12.92 9.58
N ARG A 92 -0.66 12.30 10.19
CA ARG A 92 0.75 12.51 9.89
C ARG A 92 1.13 11.93 8.54
N PHE A 93 0.34 10.98 8.04
CA PHE A 93 0.52 10.49 6.68
C PHE A 93 -0.13 11.47 5.71
N SER A 94 0.65 12.06 4.81
CA SER A 94 0.13 12.90 3.72
C SER A 94 -0.69 12.08 2.72
N ALA A 95 -0.33 10.80 2.56
CA ALA A 95 -1.12 9.82 1.85
C ALA A 95 -0.95 8.42 2.45
N ILE A 96 -2.01 7.63 2.34
CA ILE A 96 -2.01 6.20 2.63
C ILE A 96 -2.28 5.48 1.31
N ILE A 97 -1.39 4.58 0.91
CA ILE A 97 -1.54 3.76 -0.28
C ILE A 97 -1.79 2.33 0.17
N TRP A 98 -2.89 1.74 -0.26
CA TRP A 98 -3.23 0.39 0.17
C TRP A 98 -4.01 -0.36 -0.90
N ARG A 99 -3.78 -1.66 -1.00
CA ARG A 99 -4.45 -2.52 -1.99
C ARG A 99 -5.94 -2.79 -1.72
N GLY A 100 -6.47 -2.32 -0.60
CA GLY A 100 -7.86 -2.55 -0.20
C GLY A 100 -8.73 -1.30 -0.12
N ASP A 101 -10.03 -1.52 -0.18
CA ASP A 101 -11.05 -0.49 0.03
C ASP A 101 -11.49 -0.49 1.50
N VAL A 102 -11.14 0.54 2.27
CA VAL A 102 -11.56 0.64 3.68
C VAL A 102 -13.05 0.95 3.83
N GLU A 103 -13.69 1.44 2.76
CA GLU A 103 -15.13 1.71 2.74
C GLU A 103 -15.94 0.45 2.40
N ASN A 104 -15.31 -0.54 1.75
CA ASN A 104 -15.93 -1.79 1.38
C ASN A 104 -15.12 -2.98 1.92
N ARG A 105 -15.57 -3.57 3.03
CA ARG A 105 -14.91 -4.67 3.77
C ARG A 105 -14.78 -6.01 3.00
N GLY A 106 -14.79 -5.98 1.67
CA GLY A 106 -14.78 -7.14 0.80
C GLY A 106 -13.47 -7.93 0.72
N ARG A 107 -12.38 -7.46 1.38
CA ARG A 107 -10.95 -7.88 1.35
C ARG A 107 -10.08 -6.74 0.82
N PRO A 108 -8.79 -6.68 1.20
CA PRO A 108 -7.99 -7.62 2.00
C PRO A 108 -8.18 -7.49 3.52
N ASN A 109 -8.19 -8.58 4.28
CA ASN A 109 -8.25 -8.56 5.76
C ASN A 109 -6.87 -8.28 6.40
N ASP A 110 -6.07 -7.41 5.77
CA ASP A 110 -4.68 -7.21 6.13
C ASP A 110 -4.49 -6.05 7.12
N LEU A 111 -5.58 -5.51 7.65
CA LEU A 111 -5.59 -4.47 8.68
C LEU A 111 -6.37 -4.95 9.88
N SER A 112 -5.97 -4.53 11.08
CA SER A 112 -6.77 -4.76 12.28
C SER A 112 -8.09 -3.99 12.17
N PRO A 113 -9.15 -4.38 12.89
CA PRO A 113 -10.38 -3.60 12.94
C PRO A 113 -10.15 -2.14 13.36
N ALA A 114 -9.22 -1.89 14.27
CA ALA A 114 -8.92 -0.53 14.74
C ALA A 114 -8.20 0.31 13.66
N MET A 115 -7.27 -0.30 12.91
CA MET A 115 -6.63 0.36 11.77
C MET A 115 -7.64 0.75 10.69
N TYR A 116 -8.52 -0.20 10.32
CA TYR A 116 -9.60 0.05 9.37
C TYR A 116 -10.45 1.24 9.77
N GLU A 117 -10.97 1.22 11.00
CA GLU A 117 -11.82 2.30 11.50
C GLU A 117 -11.07 3.63 11.59
N ALA A 118 -9.81 3.63 12.00
CA ALA A 118 -9.02 4.85 12.07
C ALA A 118 -8.80 5.49 10.68
N ILE A 119 -8.45 4.70 9.66
CA ILE A 119 -8.26 5.24 8.30
C ILE A 119 -9.59 5.79 7.79
N ARG A 120 -10.68 5.01 7.94
CA ARG A 120 -12.03 5.39 7.50
C ARG A 120 -12.54 6.67 8.17
N GLN A 121 -12.13 6.97 9.39
CA GLN A 121 -12.57 8.14 10.16
C GLN A 121 -11.77 9.42 9.87
N HIS A 122 -10.51 9.30 9.47
CA HIS A 122 -9.58 10.42 9.38
C HIS A 122 -9.10 10.73 7.96
N TYR A 123 -9.33 9.82 7.01
CA TYR A 123 -8.91 9.95 5.63
C TYR A 123 -10.07 9.72 4.67
N GLU A 124 -10.02 10.39 3.53
CA GLU A 124 -10.93 10.18 2.41
C GLU A 124 -10.20 9.56 1.21
N ILE A 125 -10.94 8.80 0.42
CA ILE A 125 -10.43 8.13 -0.78
C ILE A 125 -10.22 9.13 -1.92
N LYS A 126 -9.01 9.16 -2.46
CA LYS A 126 -8.59 10.01 -3.58
C LYS A 126 -8.51 9.25 -4.90
N PHE A 127 -7.98 8.03 -4.87
CA PHE A 127 -7.82 7.15 -6.03
C PHE A 127 -8.39 5.75 -5.73
N ARG A 128 -8.94 5.09 -6.75
CA ARG A 128 -9.56 3.74 -6.68
C ARG A 128 -9.07 2.78 -7.77
N ASP A 129 -8.09 3.20 -8.58
CA ASP A 129 -7.92 2.71 -9.94
C ASP A 129 -6.74 1.75 -10.12
N ALA A 130 -5.53 2.14 -9.69
CA ALA A 130 -4.36 1.27 -9.65
C ALA A 130 -4.16 0.66 -8.25
N GLU A 131 -4.27 1.52 -7.24
CA GLU A 131 -4.27 1.21 -5.82
C GLU A 131 -5.26 2.18 -5.15
N PHE A 132 -5.74 1.83 -3.96
CA PHE A 132 -6.55 2.77 -3.19
C PHE A 132 -5.62 3.75 -2.49
N VAL A 133 -5.91 5.03 -2.66
CA VAL A 133 -5.14 6.10 -2.02
C VAL A 133 -6.07 6.91 -1.16
N TYR A 134 -5.66 7.13 0.08
CA TYR A 134 -6.41 7.91 1.05
C TYR A 134 -5.59 9.13 1.45
N VAL A 135 -6.25 10.28 1.60
CA VAL A 135 -5.64 11.55 2.03
C VAL A 135 -6.37 12.07 3.27
N PRO A 136 -5.70 12.79 4.18
CA PRO A 136 -6.35 13.35 5.36
C PRO A 136 -7.48 14.31 5.00
N HIS A 137 -8.59 14.31 5.74
CA HIS A 137 -9.75 15.18 5.46
C HIS A 137 -9.42 16.68 5.37
N TYR A 138 -8.43 17.15 6.15
CA TYR A 138 -8.05 18.57 6.23
C TYR A 138 -7.08 19.02 5.12
N ALA A 139 -6.59 18.13 4.25
CA ALA A 139 -5.75 18.52 3.12
C ALA A 139 -6.49 19.41 2.08
N ARG A 140 -7.81 19.54 2.19
CA ARG A 140 -8.64 20.44 1.37
C ARG A 140 -8.47 21.93 1.70
N GLU A 141 -8.21 22.30 2.95
CA GLU A 141 -8.29 23.71 3.38
C GLU A 141 -7.08 24.57 3.00
N THR A 142 -5.97 23.95 2.57
CA THR A 142 -4.72 24.65 2.20
C THR A 142 -4.51 24.81 0.69
N LEU A 143 -5.48 24.45 -0.14
CA LEU A 143 -5.39 24.53 -1.60
C LEU A 143 -6.40 25.52 -2.24
N ASP A 144 -7.17 26.24 -1.44
CA ASP A 144 -7.99 27.40 -1.84
C ASP A 144 -7.30 28.72 -1.45
#